data_AF-A0A7X6P8J5-F1
#
_entry.id   AF-A0A7X6P8J5-F1
#
_cell.length_a   1.000
_cell.length_b   1.000
_cell.length_c   1.000
_cell.angle_alpha   90.00
_cell.angle_beta   90.00
_cell.angle_gamma   90.00
#
_symmetry.space_group_name_H-M   'P 1'
#
loop_
_entity.id
_entity.type
_entity.pdbx_description
1 polymer ?
#
loop_
_entity_poly.entity_id
_entity_poly.type
_entity_poly.pdbx_seq_one_letter_code
_entity_poly.pdbx_strand_id
1 'polypeptide(L)' 'MRQWLKELRNKSNNLTQEQLAKAVGISRTMITEIENGNANPSVEVAKKIAAVLGFDWTLFYQDEDDLTKTGTG' A
#
# COMPACT_ATOMS: atom_id res chain seq x y z
N MET A 1 4.70 8.66 -7.00
CA MET A 1 5.02 8.18 -5.63
C MET A 1 3.75 8.08 -4.82
N ARG A 2 3.41 6.89 -4.33
CA ARG A 2 2.24 6.63 -3.47
C ARG A 2 2.55 7.05 -2.03
N GLN A 3 2.57 8.37 -1.77
CA GLN A 3 2.89 8.91 -0.44
C GLN A 3 1.95 8.36 0.63
N TRP A 4 0.66 8.20 0.32
CA TRP A 4 -0.35 7.62 1.20
C TRP A 4 0.06 6.23 1.74
N LEU A 5 0.66 5.38 0.90
CA LEU A 5 1.05 4.02 1.28
C LEU A 5 2.23 4.04 2.25
N LYS A 6 3.22 4.90 1.97
CA LYS A 6 4.39 5.10 2.83
C LYS A 6 3.99 5.62 4.20
N GLU A 7 3.03 6.54 4.26
CA GLU A 7 2.48 7.06 5.50
C GLU A 7 1.74 6.01 6.31
N LEU A 8 0.87 5.21 5.68
CA LEU A 8 0.19 4.09 6.34
C LEU A 8 1.19 3.09 6.92
N ARG A 9 2.24 2.75 6.17
CA ARG A 9 3.31 1.88 6.67
C ARG A 9 4.00 2.48 7.90
N ASN A 10 4.39 3.75 7.86
CA ASN A 10 5.04 4.39 9.01
C ASN A 10 4.13 4.47 10.24
N LYS A 11 2.83 4.76 10.06
CA LYS A 11 1.82 4.77 11.14
C LYS A 11 1.58 3.39 11.74
N SER A 12 1.86 2.32 10.99
CA SER A 12 1.79 0.94 11.45
C SER A 12 3.03 0.58 12.29
N ASN A 13 3.15 1.18 13.49
CA ASN A 13 4.24 0.90 14.43
C ASN A 13 5.66 1.07 13.84
N ASN A 14 5.88 2.09 13.00
CA ASN A 14 7.14 2.32 12.28
C ASN A 14 7.65 1.09 11.50
N LEU A 15 6.74 0.29 10.93
CA LEU A 15 7.06 -0.84 10.07
C LEU A 15 8.05 -0.42 8.97
N THR A 16 9.20 -1.07 8.88
CA THR A 16 10.17 -0.85 7.78
C THR A 16 9.67 -1.49 6.49
N GLN A 17 10.22 -1.07 5.33
CA GLN A 17 9.92 -1.73 4.05
C GLN A 17 10.29 -3.22 4.08
N GLU A 18 11.38 -3.59 4.77
CA GLU A 18 11.82 -4.98 4.92
C GLU A 18 10.82 -5.81 5.73
N GLN A 19 10.33 -5.28 6.85
CA GLN A 19 9.33 -5.96 7.67
C GLN A 19 8.00 -6.13 6.94
N LEU A 20 7.55 -5.12 6.20
CA LEU A 20 6.35 -5.23 5.37
C LEU A 20 6.54 -6.26 4.26
N ALA A 21 7.69 -6.24 3.58
CA ALA A 21 8.02 -7.20 2.53
C ALA A 21 7.99 -8.64 3.07
N LYS A 22 8.57 -8.88 4.24
CA LYS A 22 8.53 -10.18 4.93
C LYS A 22 7.11 -10.61 5.30
N ALA A 23 6.27 -9.70 5.80
CA ALA A 23 4.88 -10.01 6.16
C ALA A 23 4.02 -10.35 4.93
N VAL A 24 4.28 -9.70 3.80
CA VAL A 24 3.56 -9.92 2.53
C VAL A 24 4.12 -11.11 1.75
N GLY A 25 5.40 -11.48 1.98
CA GLY A 25 6.08 -12.54 1.25
C GLY A 25 6.62 -12.10 -0.11
N ILE A 26 7.08 -10.85 -0.22
CA ILE A 26 7.71 -10.29 -1.44
C ILE A 26 9.07 -9.67 -1.11
N SER A 27 9.81 -9.22 -2.12
CA SER A 27 11.10 -8.55 -1.89
C SER A 27 10.91 -7.12 -1.38
N ARG A 28 11.89 -6.62 -0.61
CA ARG A 28 11.96 -5.21 -0.20
C ARG A 28 11.89 -4.27 -1.41
N THR A 29 12.60 -4.61 -2.48
CA THR A 29 12.61 -3.84 -3.73
C THR A 29 11.21 -3.72 -4.32
N MET A 30 10.40 -4.79 -4.29
CA MET A 30 9.00 -4.70 -4.75
C MET A 30 8.18 -3.73 -3.91
N ILE A 31 8.35 -3.72 -2.58
CA ILE A 31 7.72 -2.70 -1.72
C ILE A 31 8.20 -1.29 -2.09
N THR A 32 9.50 -1.07 -2.32
CA THR A 32 10.04 0.23 -2.75
C THR A 32 9.42 0.68 -4.09
N GLU A 33 9.34 -0.19 -5.09
CA GLU A 33 8.76 0.14 -6.39
C GLU A 33 7.25 0.43 -6.29
N ILE A 34 6.52 -0.30 -5.44
CA ILE A 34 5.11 -0.01 -5.15
C ILE A 34 4.97 1.35 -4.45
N GLU A 35 5.76 1.66 -3.43
CA GLU A 35 5.70 2.98 -2.76
C GLU A 35 6.07 4.13 -3.70
N ASN A 36 7.00 3.91 -4.62
CA ASN A 36 7.40 4.90 -5.60
C ASN A 36 6.37 5.09 -6.73
N GLY A 37 5.45 4.13 -6.91
CA GLY A 37 4.49 4.15 -8.01
C GLY A 37 5.01 3.50 -9.29
N ASN A 38 6.21 2.92 -9.26
CA ASN A 38 6.87 2.31 -10.43
C ASN A 38 6.33 0.91 -10.74
N ALA A 39 5.75 0.24 -9.74
CA ALA A 39 5.12 -1.06 -9.89
C ALA A 39 3.69 -1.04 -9.36
N ASN A 40 2.77 -1.71 -10.05
CA ASN A 40 1.45 -1.99 -9.50
C ASN A 40 1.44 -3.40 -8.87
N PRO A 41 0.99 -3.57 -7.62
CA PRO A 41 0.91 -4.91 -7.04
C PRO A 41 -0.12 -5.76 -7.79
N SER A 42 0.06 -7.08 -7.75
CA SER A 42 -1.03 -8.01 -8.12
C SER A 42 -2.15 -7.92 -7.08
N VAL A 43 -3.35 -8.37 -7.43
CA VAL A 43 -4.51 -8.39 -6.51
C VAL A 43 -4.17 -9.13 -5.20
N GLU A 44 -3.42 -10.22 -5.29
CA GLU A 44 -3.00 -10.97 -4.10
C GLU A 44 -2.06 -10.15 -3.21
N VAL A 45 -1.05 -9.50 -3.80
CA VAL A 45 -0.10 -8.65 -3.07
C VAL A 45 -0.82 -7.43 -2.48
N ALA A 46 -1.73 -6.80 -3.23
CA ALA A 46 -2.54 -5.69 -2.78
C ALA A 46 -3.36 -6.07 -1.53
N LYS A 47 -4.06 -7.22 -1.57
CA LYS A 47 -4.83 -7.75 -0.43
C LYS A 47 -3.96 -8.03 0.79
N LYS A 48 -2.76 -8.60 0.60
CA LYS A 48 -1.82 -8.87 1.69
C LYS A 48 -1.30 -7.57 2.32
N ILE A 49 -0.90 -6.59 1.51
CA ILE A 49 -0.45 -5.28 2.02
C ILE A 49 -1.59 -4.59 2.78
N ALA A 50 -2.79 -4.58 2.20
CA ALA A 50 -4.00 -4.04 2.82
C ALA A 50 -4.32 -4.70 4.17
N ALA A 51 -4.19 -6.03 4.27
CA ALA A 51 -4.40 -6.76 5.52
C ALA A 51 -3.35 -6.41 6.59
N VAL A 52 -2.09 -6.19 6.20
CA VAL A 52 -1.00 -5.83 7.14
C VAL A 52 -1.13 -4.38 7.63
N LEU A 53 -1.54 -3.46 6.75
CA LEU A 53 -1.58 -2.02 7.04
C LEU A 53 -2.98 -1.49 7.40
N GLY A 54 -4.02 -2.30 7.27
CA GLY A 54 -5.39 -1.96 7.67
C GLY A 54 -6.11 -0.97 6.77
N PHE A 55 -6.11 -1.19 5.44
CA PHE A 55 -6.88 -0.37 4.49
C PHE A 55 -7.56 -1.23 3.41
N ASP A 56 -8.39 -0.64 2.53
CA ASP A 56 -8.99 -1.37 1.41
C ASP A 56 -8.00 -1.55 0.25
N TRP A 57 -7.75 -2.78 -0.16
CA TRP A 57 -6.84 -3.11 -1.25
C TRP A 57 -7.26 -2.50 -2.60
N THR A 58 -8.53 -2.15 -2.80
CA THR A 58 -8.98 -1.49 -4.03
C THR A 58 -8.38 -0.10 -4.21
N LEU A 59 -7.88 0.51 -3.13
CA LEU A 59 -7.19 1.81 -3.16
C LEU A 59 -5.98 1.83 -4.11
N PHE A 60 -5.39 0.67 -4.41
CA PHE A 60 -4.32 0.55 -5.42
C PHE A 60 -4.79 0.79 -6.86
N TYR A 61 -6.09 0.67 -7.11
CA TYR A 61 -6.70 0.70 -8.45
C TYR A 61 -7.75 1.79 -8.59
N GLN A 62 -7.94 2.63 -7.57
CA GLN A 62 -8.75 3.83 -7.67
C GLN A 62 -7.95 4.90 -8.39
N ASP A 63 -8.57 5.54 -9.39
CA ASP A 63 -8.02 6.73 -10.01
C ASP A 63 -8.00 7.86 -8.97
N GLU A 64 -6.99 8.74 -9.03
CA GLU A 64 -6.84 9.84 -8.06
C GLU A 64 -8.09 10.74 -7.95
N ASP A 65 -8.91 10.79 -9.01
CA ASP A 65 -10.19 11.49 -9.05
C ASP A 65 -11.29 10.87 -8.15
N ASP A 66 -11.24 9.57 -7.85
CA ASP A 66 -12.27 8.89 -7.04
C ASP A 66 -12.05 9.03 -5.52
N LEU A 67 -10.85 9.42 -5.09
CA LEU A 67 -10.52 9.64 -3.67
C LEU A 67 -11.24 10.85 -3.05
N THR A 68 -11.82 11.72 -3.88
CA THR A 68 -12.58 12.89 -3.43
C THR A 68 -14.02 12.58 -3.06
N LYS A 69 -14.53 11.36 -3.30
CA LYS A 69 -15.96 11.03 -3.16
C LYS A 69 -16.35 10.25 -1.91
N THR A 70 -15.41 9.79 -1.08
CA THR A 70 -15.73 9.02 0.14
C THR A 70 -15.76 9.86 1.42
N GLY A 71 -15.80 11.19 1.29
CA GLY A 71 -16.09 12.13 2.37
C GLY A 71 -17.50 12.72 2.26
N THR A 72 -18.54 11.90 2.42
CA THR A 72 -19.88 12.41 2.76
C THR A 72 -20.68 11.33 3.48
N GLY A 73 -20.66 11.41 4.81
CA GLY A 73 -21.55 10.74 5.74
C GLY A 73 -21.66 11.63 6.96
#